data_AF-A0A2N2E0W3-F1
#
_entry.id   AF-A0A2N2E0W3-F1
#
_cell.length_a   1.000
_cell.length_b   1.000
_cell.length_c   1.000
_cell.angle_alpha   90.00
_cell.angle_beta   90.00
_cell.angle_gamma   90.00
#
_symmetry.space_group_name_H-M   'P 1'
#
loop_
_entity.id
_entity.type
_entity.pdbx_description
1 polymer ?
#
loop_
_entity_poly.entity_id
_entity_poly.type
_entity_poly.pdbx_seq_one_letter_code
_entity_poly.pdbx_strand_id
1 'polypeptide(L)'
;ALGYSYYYFVVDMWGNENVRLMKVDNVYPDNATIASKQYPIVTNYYAVFRKSEAAGSSVRKVVEWILSDAGQKLAEDSGYVKVR
;
A
#
# COMPACT_ATOMS: atom_id res chain seq x y z
N ALA A 1 6.01 -19.54 -15.72
CA ALA A 1 5.31 -19.83 -14.45
C ALA A 1 4.29 -18.73 -14.18
N LEU A 2 3.27 -18.99 -13.37
CA LEU A 2 2.30 -18.00 -12.91
C LEU A 2 2.32 -17.97 -11.38
N GLY A 3 2.26 -16.78 -10.80
CA GLY A 3 2.25 -16.57 -9.36
C GLY A 3 1.66 -15.21 -9.00
N TYR A 4 1.49 -14.97 -7.71
CA TYR A 4 1.05 -13.70 -7.17
C TYR A 4 2.13 -13.14 -6.25
N SER A 5 2.21 -11.81 -6.18
CA SER A 5 3.09 -11.08 -5.29
C SER A 5 2.49 -9.71 -5.00
N TYR A 6 3.03 -9.00 -4.02
CA TYR A 6 2.68 -7.61 -3.80
C TYR A 6 3.28 -6.74 -4.91
N TYR A 7 2.52 -5.74 -5.36
CA TYR A 7 2.92 -4.80 -6.42
C TYR A 7 4.32 -4.23 -6.20
N TYR A 8 4.59 -3.77 -4.98
CA TYR A 8 5.91 -3.26 -4.54
C TYR A 8 7.07 -4.23 -4.83
N PHE A 9 6.90 -5.52 -4.54
CA PHE A 9 7.99 -6.48 -4.69
C PHE A 9 8.33 -6.73 -6.15
N VAL A 10 7.34 -6.65 -7.05
CA VAL A 10 7.55 -6.86 -8.48
C VAL A 10 8.13 -5.63 -9.14
N VAL A 11 7.62 -4.44 -8.82
CA VAL A 11 7.98 -3.19 -9.51
C VAL A 11 9.26 -2.56 -8.96
N ASP A 12 9.43 -2.52 -7.65
CA ASP A 12 10.54 -1.77 -7.03
C ASP A 12 11.61 -2.67 -6.44
N MET A 13 11.24 -3.73 -5.71
CA MET A 13 12.24 -4.48 -4.93
C MET A 13 13.06 -5.45 -5.79
N TRP A 14 12.45 -6.16 -6.74
CA TRP A 14 13.10 -7.28 -7.46
C TRP A 14 13.38 -7.01 -8.94
N GLY A 15 12.98 -5.83 -9.45
CA GLY A 15 13.42 -5.26 -10.74
C GLY A 15 13.67 -6.26 -11.87
N ASN A 16 12.81 -7.26 -12.03
CA ASN A 16 13.06 -8.35 -12.98
C ASN A 16 12.29 -8.08 -14.27
N GLU A 17 13.02 -7.65 -15.30
CA GLU A 17 12.46 -7.31 -16.62
C GLU A 17 11.70 -8.46 -17.31
N ASN A 18 11.95 -9.70 -16.89
CA ASN A 18 11.25 -10.87 -17.41
C ASN A 18 9.89 -11.11 -16.74
N VAL A 19 9.61 -10.47 -15.60
CA VAL A 19 8.32 -10.56 -14.91
C VAL A 19 7.39 -9.50 -15.48
N ARG A 20 6.22 -9.95 -15.95
CA ARG A 20 5.17 -9.07 -16.48
C ARG A 20 3.95 -9.14 -15.57
N LEU A 21 3.35 -7.98 -15.31
CA LEU A 21 2.08 -7.89 -14.59
C LEU A 21 0.91 -8.10 -15.57
N MET A 22 -0.15 -8.76 -15.09
CA MET A 22 -1.36 -9.02 -15.87
C MET A 22 -2.48 -8.09 -15.46
N LYS A 23 -3.28 -7.69 -16.45
CA LYS A 23 -4.56 -7.01 -16.21
C LYS A 23 -5.55 -7.99 -15.60
N VAL A 24 -6.41 -7.49 -14.72
CA VAL A 24 -7.59 -8.21 -14.22
C VAL A 24 -8.78 -7.32 -14.53
N ASP A 25 -9.83 -7.88 -15.14
CA ASP A 25 -11.01 -7.13 -15.61
C ASP A 25 -10.66 -5.91 -16.47
N ASN A 26 -9.68 -6.08 -17.37
CA ASN A 26 -9.11 -5.02 -18.23
C ASN A 26 -8.41 -3.86 -17.49
N VAL A 27 -8.22 -3.94 -16.17
CA VAL A 27 -7.51 -2.94 -15.37
C VAL A 27 -6.07 -3.39 -15.12
N TYR A 28 -5.09 -2.55 -15.42
CA TYR A 28 -3.67 -2.81 -15.14
C TYR A 28 -3.34 -2.45 -13.69
N PRO A 29 -2.51 -3.25 -12.98
CA PRO A 29 -2.08 -2.89 -11.63
C PRO A 29 -1.00 -1.80 -11.69
N ASP A 30 -1.34 -0.58 -11.29
CA ASP A 30 -0.41 0.53 -11.10
C ASP A 30 -0.82 1.34 -9.86
N ASN A 31 0.01 2.32 -9.46
CA ASN A 31 -0.28 3.15 -8.29
C ASN A 31 -1.64 3.84 -8.36
N ALA A 32 -2.08 4.30 -9.53
CA ALA A 32 -3.33 5.04 -9.69
C ALA A 32 -4.56 4.10 -9.63
N THR A 33 -4.51 2.95 -10.30
CA THR A 33 -5.62 1.99 -10.30
C THR A 33 -5.75 1.27 -8.96
N ILE A 34 -4.64 1.04 -8.25
CA ILE A 34 -4.66 0.47 -6.90
C ILE A 34 -5.18 1.50 -5.88
N ALA A 35 -4.69 2.75 -5.92
CA ALA A 35 -5.13 3.81 -4.99
C ALA A 35 -6.63 4.12 -5.15
N SER A 36 -7.12 4.16 -6.38
CA SER A 36 -8.54 4.41 -6.70
C SER A 36 -9.44 3.18 -6.49
N LYS A 37 -8.87 2.02 -6.13
CA LYS A 37 -9.58 0.72 -6.02
C LYS A 37 -10.26 0.26 -7.32
N GLN A 38 -9.80 0.76 -8.46
CA GLN A 38 -10.24 0.28 -9.77
C GLN A 38 -9.62 -1.09 -10.09
N TYR A 39 -8.37 -1.33 -9.67
CA TYR A 39 -7.79 -2.66 -9.76
C TYR A 39 -8.51 -3.58 -8.76
N PRO A 40 -9.04 -4.75 -9.18
CA PRO A 40 -9.98 -5.51 -8.36
C PRO A 40 -9.31 -6.31 -7.23
N ILE A 41 -7.99 -6.55 -7.30
CA ILE A 41 -7.25 -7.33 -6.31
C ILE A 41 -6.36 -6.38 -5.50
N VAL A 42 -6.92 -5.87 -4.40
CA VAL A 42 -6.23 -4.96 -3.49
C VAL A 42 -6.31 -5.46 -2.06
N THR A 43 -5.36 -5.06 -1.23
CA THR A 43 -5.37 -5.28 0.21
C THR A 43 -4.91 -4.01 0.93
N ASN A 44 -5.30 -3.86 2.20
CA ASN A 44 -4.90 -2.74 3.02
C ASN A 44 -3.94 -3.19 4.10
N TYR A 45 -3.03 -2.29 4.47
CA TYR A 45 -2.28 -2.41 5.71
C TYR A 45 -3.08 -1.77 6.85
N TYR A 46 -3.11 -2.43 8.00
CA TYR A 46 -3.87 -1.98 9.17
C TYR A 46 -2.93 -1.75 10.35
N ALA A 47 -3.05 -0.59 10.98
CA ALA A 47 -2.51 -0.36 12.31
C ALA A 47 -3.56 -0.81 13.35
N VAL A 48 -3.25 -1.84 14.13
CA VAL A 48 -4.15 -2.39 15.14
C VAL A 48 -3.62 -2.07 16.53
N PHE A 49 -4.44 -1.42 17.36
CA PHE A 49 -4.11 -1.06 18.74
C PHE A 49 -5.35 -1.15 19.63
N ARG A 50 -5.16 -1.24 20.95
CA ARG A 50 -6.29 -1.45 21.87
C ARG A 50 -7.23 -0.26 21.85
N LYS A 51 -8.54 -0.53 21.85
CA LYS A 51 -9.57 0.52 21.92
C LYS A 51 -9.41 1.41 23.17
N SER A 52 -8.95 0.83 24.28
CA SER A 52 -8.75 1.49 25.57
C SER A 52 -7.52 2.40 25.64
N GLU A 53 -6.68 2.47 24.60
CA GLU A 53 -5.53 3.38 24.57
C GLU A 53 -6.01 4.83 24.75
N ALA A 54 -5.41 5.54 25.70
CA ALA A 54 -5.77 6.93 26.02
C ALA A 54 -5.62 7.85 24.80
N ALA A 55 -6.45 8.89 24.73
CA ALA A 55 -6.26 9.98 23.77
C ALA A 55 -4.86 10.60 23.99
N GLY A 56 -4.07 10.73 22.91
CA GLY A 56 -2.69 11.22 23.00
C GLY A 56 -1.63 10.20 23.44
N SER A 57 -1.99 8.92 23.60
CA SER A 57 -1.02 7.82 23.75
C SER A 57 -0.03 7.79 22.59
N SER A 58 1.19 7.28 22.83
CA SER A 58 2.24 7.21 21.81
C SER A 58 1.80 6.42 20.58
N VAL A 59 1.03 5.34 20.76
CA VAL A 59 0.51 4.56 19.63
C VAL A 59 -0.47 5.36 18.77
N ARG A 60 -1.38 6.15 19.38
CA ARG A 60 -2.30 7.01 18.61
C ARG A 60 -1.55 8.11 17.87
N LYS A 61 -0.55 8.74 18.51
CA LYS A 61 0.31 9.75 17.87
C LYS A 61 1.03 9.20 16.64
N VAL A 62 1.57 7.99 16.75
CA VAL A 62 2.24 7.32 15.62
C VAL A 62 1.24 7.02 14.49
N VAL A 63 0.07 6.47 14.81
CA VAL A 63 -0.96 6.18 13.78
C VAL A 63 -1.46 7.45 13.11
N GLU A 64 -1.72 8.52 13.87
CA GLU A 64 -2.10 9.83 13.35
C GLU A 64 -1.03 10.40 12.42
N TRP A 65 0.25 10.29 12.81
CA TRP A 65 1.38 10.74 11.99
C TRP A 65 1.56 9.92 10.71
N ILE A 66 1.52 8.59 10.78
CA ILE A 66 1.61 7.70 9.59
C ILE A 66 0.52 8.06 8.58
N LEU A 67 -0.68 8.39 9.08
CA LEU A 67 -1.76 8.77 8.19
C LEU A 67 -1.53 10.19 7.62
N SER A 68 -0.88 11.13 8.30
CA SER A 68 -0.67 12.52 7.80
C SER A 68 -0.03 12.59 6.40
N ASP A 69 -0.10 13.75 5.73
CA ASP A 69 0.45 13.93 4.38
C ASP A 69 1.94 13.56 4.29
N ALA A 70 2.73 13.91 5.32
CA ALA A 70 4.14 13.52 5.41
C ALA A 70 4.32 12.00 5.57
N GLY A 71 3.46 11.36 6.37
CA GLY A 71 3.46 9.91 6.56
C GLY A 71 3.04 9.15 5.28
N GLN A 72 2.05 9.66 4.55
CA GLN A 72 1.64 9.08 3.26
C GLN A 72 2.71 9.27 2.19
N LYS A 73 3.37 10.43 2.16
CA LYS A 73 4.51 10.66 1.27
C LYS A 73 5.65 9.68 1.55
N LEU A 74 5.96 9.45 2.83
CA LEU A 74 6.95 8.44 3.22
C LEU A 74 6.53 7.02 2.79
N ALA A 75 5.26 6.67 2.92
CA ALA A 75 4.75 5.37 2.47
C ALA A 75 4.93 5.20 0.96
N GLU A 76 4.59 6.21 0.16
CA GLU A 76 4.80 6.24 -1.29
C GLU A 76 6.27 6.13 -1.67
N ASP A 77 7.16 6.88 -1.00
CA ASP A 77 8.61 6.82 -1.22
C ASP A 77 9.22 5.46 -0.83
N SER A 78 8.52 4.72 0.04
CA SER A 78 8.87 3.35 0.43
C SER A 78 8.20 2.29 -0.46
N GLY A 79 7.51 2.70 -1.53
CA GLY A 79 6.88 1.85 -2.54
C GLY A 79 5.51 1.28 -2.16
N TYR A 80 4.86 1.83 -1.13
CA TYR A 80 3.47 1.52 -0.80
C TYR A 80 2.51 2.44 -1.57
N VAL A 81 1.32 1.94 -1.86
CA VAL A 81 0.24 2.78 -2.40
C VAL A 81 -0.42 3.54 -1.25
N LYS A 82 -0.46 4.87 -1.35
CA LYS A 82 -1.10 5.74 -0.35
C LYS A 82 -2.61 5.47 -0.22
N VAL A 83 -3.14 5.67 0.98
CA VAL A 83 -4.59 5.51 1.26
C VAL A 83 -5.36 6.83 1.24
N ARG A 84 -4.67 7.98 1.21
CA ARG A 84 -5.24 9.32 1.05
C ARG A 84 -4.30 10.23 0.28
#